data_AF-A0A836SEG2-F1
#
_entry.id   AF-A0A836SEG2-F1
#
_cell.length_a   1.000
_cell.length_b   1.000
_cell.length_c   1.000
_cell.angle_alpha   90.00
_cell.angle_beta   90.00
_cell.angle_gamma   90.00
#
_symmetry.space_group_name_H-M   'P 1'
#
loop_
_entity.id
_entity.type
_entity.pdbx_description
1 polymer ?
#
loop_
_entity_poly.entity_id
_entity_poly.type
_entity_poly.pdbx_seq_one_letter_code
_entity_poly.pdbx_strand_id
1 'polypeptide(L)' 'MSEKYIYSYNEGDGKNKHLLGGKGANLCEMTQIGINVPPGFVITTATCLTYLDT' A
#
# COMPACT_ATOMS: atom_id res chain seq x y z
N MET A 1 -14.86 -10.92 -4.73
CA MET A 1 -13.40 -10.85 -4.97
C MET A 1 -12.72 -10.93 -3.62
N SER A 2 -11.65 -11.71 -3.45
CA SER A 2 -10.82 -11.63 -2.24
C SER A 2 -10.13 -10.27 -2.26
N GLU A 3 -10.44 -9.42 -1.27
CA GLU A 3 -9.70 -8.17 -1.10
C GLU A 3 -8.29 -8.49 -0.62
N LYS A 4 -7.30 -7.86 -1.26
CA LYS A 4 -5.90 -8.03 -0.90
C LYS A 4 -5.55 -7.03 0.20
N TYR A 5 -5.15 -7.53 1.36
CA TYR A 5 -4.89 -6.68 2.53
C TYR A 5 -3.49 -6.08 2.60
N ILE A 6 -2.54 -6.64 1.86
CA ILE A 6 -1.12 -6.29 1.95
C ILE A 6 -0.57 -6.10 0.53
N TYR A 7 0.18 -5.02 0.32
CA TYR A 7 0.90 -4.74 -0.92
C TYR A 7 2.37 -4.44 -0.59
N SER A 8 3.32 -5.17 -1.19
CA SER A 8 4.71 -4.75 -1.22
C SER A 8 4.89 -3.44 -1.98
N TYR A 9 5.96 -2.70 -1.71
CA TYR A 9 6.22 -1.44 -2.44
C TYR A 9 6.38 -1.63 -3.95
N ASN A 10 6.79 -2.82 -4.40
CA ASN A 10 6.93 -3.12 -5.83
C ASN A 10 5.58 -3.33 -6.53
N GLU A 11 4.56 -3.80 -5.81
CA GLU A 11 3.26 -4.18 -6.40
C GLU A 11 2.12 -3.20 -6.10
N GLY A 12 2.29 -2.29 -5.15
CA GLY A 12 1.28 -1.29 -4.79
C GLY A 12 1.13 -0.21 -5.88
N ASP A 13 -0.11 0.20 -6.16
CA ASP A 13 -0.36 1.34 -7.05
C ASP A 13 -0.09 2.66 -6.31
N GLY A 14 1.03 3.32 -6.65
CA GLY A 14 1.43 4.61 -6.07
C GLY A 14 0.45 5.76 -6.30
N LYS A 15 -0.54 5.61 -7.19
CA LYS A 15 -1.63 6.58 -7.39
C LYS A 15 -2.82 6.31 -6.48
N ASN A 16 -2.96 5.09 -5.96
CA ASN A 16 -4.09 4.68 -5.13
C ASN A 16 -3.91 5.07 -3.66
N LYS A 17 -3.96 6.39 -3.41
CA LYS A 17 -3.86 6.99 -2.07
C LYS A 17 -5.04 6.64 -1.17
N HIS A 18 -6.18 6.26 -1.75
CA HIS A 18 -7.35 5.85 -0.98
C HIS A 18 -7.13 4.49 -0.31
N LEU A 19 -6.58 3.51 -1.04
CA LEU A 19 -6.33 2.17 -0.54
C LEU A 19 -5.04 2.05 0.27
N LEU A 20 -3.95 2.68 -0.18
CA LEU A 20 -2.61 2.54 0.42
C LEU A 20 -2.25 3.67 1.39
N GLY A 21 -3.09 4.71 1.48
CA GLY A 21 -2.77 5.95 2.18
C GLY A 21 -1.71 6.78 1.46
N GLY A 22 -1.60 8.07 1.80
CA GLY A 22 -0.67 8.99 1.11
C GLY A 22 0.81 8.62 1.25
N LYS A 23 1.23 8.12 2.41
CA LYS A 23 2.63 7.69 2.65
C LYS A 23 2.95 6.36 1.95
N GLY A 24 2.06 5.37 2.09
CA GLY A 24 2.25 4.05 1.48
C GLY A 24 2.27 4.14 -0.05
N ALA A 25 1.36 4.90 -0.62
CA ALA A 25 1.32 5.16 -2.06
C ALA A 25 2.63 5.84 -2.56
N ASN A 26 3.11 6.88 -1.87
CA ASN A 26 4.38 7.52 -2.24
C ASN A 26 5.58 6.56 -2.12
N LEU A 27 5.64 5.69 -1.10
CA LEU A 27 6.72 4.70 -0.97
C LEU A 27 6.70 3.67 -2.10
N CYS A 28 5.51 3.26 -2.55
CA CYS A 28 5.36 2.39 -3.72
C CYS A 28 5.85 3.11 -4.99
N GLU A 29 5.42 4.36 -5.20
CA GLU A 29 5.85 5.16 -6.36
C GLU A 29 7.37 5.36 -6.38
N MET A 30 7.97 5.76 -5.25
CA MET A 30 9.42 5.92 -5.11
C MET A 30 10.18 4.63 -5.43
N THR A 31 9.68 3.49 -4.95
CA THR A 31 10.28 2.17 -5.22
C THR A 31 10.19 1.81 -6.72
N GLN A 32 9.02 2.02 -7.33
CA GLN A 32 8.77 1.68 -8.74
C GLN A 32 9.53 2.58 -9.74
N ILE A 33 9.82 3.83 -9.38
CA ILE A 33 10.67 4.72 -10.20
C ILE A 33 12.17 4.48 -9.98
N GLY A 34 12.55 3.50 -9.15
CA GLY A 34 13.94 3.10 -8.95
C GLY A 34 14.71 3.90 -7.88
N ILE A 35 14.03 4.64 -7.00
CA ILE A 35 14.68 5.17 -5.80
C ILE A 35 14.99 4.01 -4.87
N ASN A 36 16.19 4.03 -4.28
CA ASN A 36 16.62 3.01 -3.33
C ASN A 36 15.91 3.17 -1.97
N VAL A 37 14.65 2.77 -1.93
CA VAL A 37 13.82 2.70 -0.72
C VAL A 37 14.05 1.34 -0.06
N PRO A 38 14.25 1.27 1.27
CA PRO A 38 14.31 -0.01 1.98
C PRO A 38 13.06 -0.86 1.71
N PRO A 39 13.20 -2.18 1.55
CA PRO A 39 12.07 -3.05 1.24
C PRO A 39 10.99 -2.97 2.32
N GLY A 40 9.73 -3.04 1.90
CA GLY A 40 8.59 -2.96 2.81
C GLY A 40 7.26 -3.22 2.11
N PHE A 41 6.19 -3.04 2.88
CA PHE A 41 4.83 -3.27 2.44
C PHE A 41 3.86 -2.32 3.14
N VAL A 42 2.66 -2.21 2.59
CA VAL A 42 1.55 -1.39 3.08
C VAL A 42 0.40 -2.33 3.44
N ILE A 43 -0.15 -2.16 4.63
CA ILE A 43 -1.44 -2.73 5.02
C ILE A 43 -2.52 -1.73 4.59
N THR A 44 -3.51 -2.20 3.83
CA THR A 44 -4.50 -1.29 3.23
C THR A 44 -5.41 -0.62 4.25
N THR A 45 -6.00 0.50 3.85
CA THR A 45 -7.09 1.17 4.59
C THR A 45 -8.33 0.28 4.69
N ALA A 46 -8.61 -0.57 3.70
CA ALA A 46 -9.69 -1.55 3.75
C ALA A 46 -9.49 -2.59 4.88
N THR A 47 -8.25 -3.03 5.10
CA THR A 47 -7.90 -3.89 6.24
C THR A 47 -8.18 -3.20 7.58
N CYS A 48 -7.93 -1.89 7.67
CA CYS A 48 -8.24 -1.11 8.88
C CYS A 48 -9.74 -1.09 9.17
N LEU A 49 -10.58 -0.86 8.16
CA LEU A 49 -12.04 -0.91 8.30
C LEU A 49 -12.51 -2.32 8.71
N THR A 50 -12.00 -3.35 8.04
CA THR A 50 -12.32 -4.75 8.37
C THR A 50 -11.99 -5.07 9.83
N TYR A 51 -10.85 -4.59 10.34
CA TYR A 51 -10.46 -4.76 11.74
C TYR A 51 -11.41 -4.05 12.71
N LEU A 52 -11.94 -2.87 12.36
CA LEU A 52 -12.86 -2.11 13.20
C LEU A 52 -14.29 -2.68 13.22
N ASP A 53 -14.69 -3.36 12.14
CA ASP A 53 -15.99 -4.04 12.04
C ASP A 53 -16.03 -5.38 12.81
N THR A 54 -14.90 -5.79 13.41
CA THR A 54 -14.75 -7.01 14.22
C THR A 54 -14.77 -6.68 15.70
#